data_AF-A0A973A2P8-F1
#
_entry.id   AF-A0A973A2P8-F1
#
_cell.length_a   1.000
_cell.length_b   1.000
_cell.length_c   1.000
_cell.angle_alpha   90.00
_cell.angle_beta   90.00
_cell.angle_gamma   90.00
#
_symmetry.space_group_name_H-M   'P 1'
#
loop_
_entity.id
_entity.type
_entity.pdbx_description
1 polymer ?
#
loop_
_entity_poly.entity_id
_entity_poly.type
_entity_poly.pdbx_seq_one_letter_code
_entity_poly.pdbx_strand_id
1 'polypeptide(L)'
;MNRICHNKGTRRSRGSILIITIWVTIVLASLALIFARTQRVTAYYSANTLAQLQASMILDGGVQYVEASIVNAEGMEDLEDELLFEAMEVEDAGYFWVIRPPEYEMDRFPEYGLVPENCKLNLNTATVEMLQMLPDMTAELAASIIDWRDEDDEITEGGAESEYYLLESSPYACKNMPFERVEELLLVKDATSDVLYGEDTNLNGML
;
A
#
# COMPACT_ATOMS: atom_id res chain seq x y z
N MET A 1 -53.29 -61.62 60.00
CA MET A 1 -53.65 -60.20 59.86
C MET A 1 -52.43 -59.37 60.26
N ASN A 2 -52.02 -58.43 59.39
CA ASN A 2 -51.05 -57.34 59.64
C ASN A 2 -49.58 -57.72 59.92
N ARG A 3 -48.55 -56.98 59.47
CA ARG A 3 -48.40 -55.91 58.47
C ARG A 3 -46.90 -55.84 58.15
N ILE A 4 -46.61 -55.49 56.91
CA ILE A 4 -45.28 -55.23 56.35
C ILE A 4 -44.70 -53.96 56.97
N CYS A 5 -43.45 -53.98 57.44
CA CYS A 5 -42.64 -52.78 57.65
C CYS A 5 -41.37 -52.87 56.82
N HIS A 6 -41.46 -52.35 55.59
CA HIS A 6 -40.34 -52.05 54.71
C HIS A 6 -39.57 -50.85 55.29
N ASN A 7 -38.35 -51.06 55.77
CA ASN A 7 -37.45 -49.96 56.08
C ASN A 7 -36.77 -49.51 54.77
N LYS A 8 -37.32 -48.49 54.12
CA LYS A 8 -36.74 -47.90 52.91
C LYS A 8 -35.50 -47.10 53.29
N GLY A 9 -34.31 -47.69 53.10
CA GLY A 9 -33.06 -46.96 53.15
C GLY A 9 -33.08 -45.80 52.14
N THR A 10 -32.90 -44.58 52.63
CA THR A 10 -32.78 -43.38 51.81
C THR A 10 -31.49 -43.46 51.00
N ARG A 11 -31.60 -43.74 49.70
CA ARG A 11 -30.48 -43.55 48.75
C ARG A 11 -30.16 -42.06 48.71
N ARG A 12 -29.12 -41.63 49.44
CA ARG A 12 -28.54 -40.30 49.27
C ARG A 12 -28.01 -40.18 47.83
N SER A 13 -28.55 -39.22 47.09
CA SER A 13 -28.07 -38.74 45.81
C SER A 13 -26.66 -38.16 45.97
N ARG A 14 -25.62 -38.96 45.68
CA ARG A 14 -24.20 -38.54 45.72
C ARG A 14 -23.56 -38.37 44.34
N GLY A 15 -24.33 -38.48 43.25
CA GLY A 15 -23.83 -38.33 41.87
C GLY A 15 -24.11 -36.98 41.19
N SER A 16 -25.09 -36.19 41.66
CA SER A 16 -25.51 -34.95 40.98
C SER A 16 -24.57 -33.77 41.22
N ILE A 17 -23.91 -33.71 42.38
CA ILE A 17 -23.00 -32.62 42.74
C ILE A 17 -21.80 -32.58 41.79
N LEU A 18 -21.20 -33.74 41.48
CA LEU A 18 -20.05 -33.82 40.58
C LEU A 18 -20.41 -33.33 39.16
N ILE A 19 -21.59 -33.69 38.66
CA ILE A 19 -22.06 -33.28 37.34
C ILE A 19 -22.25 -31.76 37.29
N ILE A 20 -22.88 -31.17 38.30
CA ILE A 20 -23.08 -29.71 38.39
C ILE A 20 -21.72 -29.01 38.48
N THR A 21 -20.79 -29.52 39.30
CA THR A 21 -19.45 -28.91 39.41
C THR A 21 -18.69 -28.97 38.10
N ILE A 22 -18.72 -30.10 37.38
CA ILE A 22 -18.05 -30.25 36.09
C ILE A 22 -18.64 -29.24 35.09
N TRP A 23 -19.96 -29.15 34.98
CA TRP A 23 -20.60 -28.18 34.09
C TRP A 23 -20.23 -26.74 34.40
N VAL A 24 -20.24 -26.35 35.69
CA VAL A 24 -19.83 -25.01 36.11
C VAL A 24 -18.36 -24.76 35.77
N THR A 25 -17.46 -25.73 36.03
CA THR A 25 -16.04 -25.58 35.69
C THR A 25 -15.79 -25.49 34.18
N ILE A 26 -16.53 -26.24 33.36
CA ILE A 26 -16.41 -26.19 31.90
C ILE A 26 -16.87 -24.81 31.40
N VAL A 27 -18.00 -24.30 31.88
CA VAL A 27 -18.50 -22.98 31.48
C VAL A 27 -17.52 -21.90 31.90
N LEU A 28 -17.04 -21.92 33.15
CA LEU A 28 -16.03 -20.96 33.62
C LEU A 28 -14.72 -21.04 32.82
N ALA A 29 -14.23 -22.26 32.53
CA ALA A 29 -13.05 -22.45 31.71
C ALA A 29 -13.24 -21.92 30.28
N SER A 30 -14.41 -22.15 29.68
CA SER A 30 -14.72 -21.62 28.34
C SER A 30 -14.76 -20.10 28.31
N LEU A 31 -15.38 -19.46 29.31
CA LEU A 31 -15.43 -18.00 29.42
C LEU A 31 -14.03 -17.42 29.63
N ALA A 32 -13.22 -18.04 30.49
CA ALA A 32 -11.84 -17.64 30.72
C ALA A 32 -10.99 -17.75 29.44
N LEU A 33 -11.16 -18.83 28.66
CA LEU A 33 -10.44 -19.02 27.39
C LEU A 33 -10.85 -17.99 26.32
N ILE A 34 -12.14 -17.71 26.19
CA ILE A 34 -12.63 -16.69 25.25
C ILE A 34 -12.08 -15.32 25.64
N PHE A 35 -12.19 -14.95 26.92
CA PHE A 35 -11.66 -13.70 27.43
C PHE A 35 -10.15 -13.59 27.18
N ALA A 36 -9.37 -14.63 27.49
CA ALA A 36 -7.93 -14.65 27.26
C ALA A 36 -7.57 -14.47 25.78
N ARG A 37 -8.32 -15.11 24.86
CA ARG A 37 -8.13 -14.92 23.42
C ARG A 37 -8.44 -13.48 23.00
N THR A 38 -9.55 -12.92 23.46
CA THR A 38 -9.93 -11.54 23.15
C THR A 38 -8.89 -10.55 23.67
N GLN A 39 -8.46 -10.67 24.93
CA GLN A 39 -7.44 -9.79 25.51
C GLN A 39 -6.11 -9.88 24.77
N ARG A 40 -5.70 -11.09 24.39
CA ARG A 40 -4.49 -11.27 23.58
C ARG A 40 -4.60 -10.51 22.25
N VAL A 41 -5.71 -10.67 21.53
CA VAL A 41 -5.94 -9.97 20.25
C VAL A 41 -5.95 -8.45 20.44
N THR A 42 -6.65 -7.94 21.46
CA THR A 42 -6.68 -6.51 21.76
C THR A 42 -5.29 -5.97 22.09
N ALA A 43 -4.48 -6.69 22.86
CA ALA A 43 -3.11 -6.28 23.16
C ALA A 43 -2.24 -6.19 21.90
N TYR A 44 -2.32 -7.16 20.99
CA TYR A 44 -1.61 -7.10 19.70
C TYR A 44 -2.09 -5.94 18.85
N TYR A 45 -3.41 -5.72 18.77
CA TYR A 45 -3.96 -4.60 18.02
C TYR A 45 -3.45 -3.25 18.57
N SER A 46 -3.54 -3.04 19.88
CA SER A 46 -3.06 -1.81 20.52
C SER A 46 -1.57 -1.59 20.32
N ALA A 47 -0.75 -2.64 20.41
CA ALA A 47 0.69 -2.56 20.15
C ALA A 47 0.98 -2.20 18.69
N ASN A 48 0.29 -2.84 17.73
CA ASN A 48 0.45 -2.55 16.31
C ASN A 48 -0.02 -1.12 15.96
N THR A 49 -1.12 -0.66 16.55
CA THR A 49 -1.59 0.72 16.36
C THR A 49 -0.56 1.73 16.87
N LEU A 50 0.04 1.48 18.04
CA LEU A 50 1.10 2.35 18.56
C LEU A 50 2.33 2.35 17.63
N ALA A 51 2.77 1.18 17.19
CA ALA A 51 3.88 1.05 16.25
C ALA A 51 3.60 1.76 14.91
N GLN A 52 2.36 1.67 14.40
CA GLN A 52 1.95 2.35 13.17
C GLN A 52 1.95 3.88 13.33
N LEU A 53 1.46 4.40 14.46
CA LEU A 53 1.50 5.83 14.75
C LEU A 53 2.94 6.33 14.87
N GLN A 54 3.79 5.58 15.56
CA GLN A 54 5.21 5.89 15.68
C GLN A 54 5.90 5.90 14.30
N ALA A 55 5.64 4.91 13.46
CA ALA A 55 6.14 4.86 12.09
C ALA A 55 5.65 6.07 11.26
N SER A 56 4.36 6.43 11.36
CA SER A 56 3.81 7.61 10.67
C SER A 56 4.50 8.91 11.11
N MET A 57 4.74 9.08 12.41
CA MET A 57 5.43 10.26 12.93
C MET A 57 6.89 10.33 12.46
N ILE A 58 7.58 9.18 12.40
CA ILE A 58 8.94 9.08 11.85
C ILE A 58 8.95 9.43 10.36
N LEU A 59 7.97 8.96 9.60
CA LEU A 59 7.82 9.30 8.18
C LEU A 59 7.59 10.80 7.98
N ASP A 60 6.68 11.41 8.73
CA ASP A 60 6.41 12.85 8.65
C ASP A 60 7.66 13.67 9.00
N GLY A 61 8.43 13.24 10.00
CA GLY A 61 9.73 13.83 10.35
C GLY A 61 10.78 13.63 9.26
N GLY A 62 10.81 12.45 8.64
CA GLY A 62 11.69 12.15 7.50
C GLY A 62 11.40 13.03 6.29
N VAL A 63 10.13 13.27 5.96
CA VAL A 63 9.72 14.20 4.89
C VAL A 63 10.23 15.61 5.19
N GLN A 64 10.03 16.10 6.42
CA GLN A 64 10.52 17.43 6.82
C GLN A 64 12.05 17.53 6.77
N TYR A 65 12.75 16.45 7.15
CA TYR A 65 14.21 16.38 7.05
C TYR A 65 14.68 16.47 5.59
N VAL A 66 14.03 15.72 4.69
CA VAL A 66 14.33 15.76 3.25
C VAL A 66 14.07 17.16 2.68
N GLU A 67 12.92 17.78 2.99
CA GLU A 67 12.62 19.15 2.57
C GLU A 67 13.67 20.15 3.06
N ALA A 68 14.05 20.07 4.34
CA ALA A 68 15.07 20.93 4.91
C ALA A 68 16.45 20.70 4.25
N SER A 69 16.78 19.46 3.92
CA SER A 69 18.03 19.11 3.23
C SER A 69 18.05 19.73 1.83
N ILE A 70 16.95 19.64 1.07
CA ILE A 70 16.82 20.24 -0.26
C ILE A 70 16.92 21.77 -0.20
N VAL A 71 16.27 22.41 0.78
CA VAL A 71 16.28 23.88 0.91
C VAL A 71 17.67 24.42 1.27
N ASN A 72 18.45 23.65 2.04
CA ASN A 72 19.80 24.05 2.45
C ASN A 72 20.90 23.65 1.44
N ALA A 73 20.59 22.77 0.48
CA ALA A 73 21.52 22.38 -0.57
C ALA A 73 21.74 23.53 -1.56
N GLU A 74 22.99 23.76 -1.96
CA GLU A 74 23.34 24.71 -3.03
C GLU A 74 23.26 24.05 -4.42
N GLY A 75 23.34 22.71 -4.47
CA GLY A 75 23.19 21.92 -5.69
C GLY A 75 22.91 20.44 -5.39
N MET A 76 22.70 19.65 -6.45
CA MET A 76 22.41 18.21 -6.33
C MET A 76 23.58 17.44 -5.68
N GLU A 77 24.82 17.90 -5.89
CA GLU A 77 26.04 17.31 -5.33
C GLU A 77 26.00 17.20 -3.79
N ASP A 78 25.33 18.15 -3.11
CA ASP A 78 25.16 18.13 -1.65
C ASP A 78 24.19 17.03 -1.17
N LEU A 79 23.40 16.47 -2.08
CA LEU A 79 22.34 15.48 -1.83
C LEU A 79 22.67 14.09 -2.40
N GLU A 80 23.87 13.89 -2.95
CA GLU A 80 24.30 12.62 -3.54
C GLU A 80 24.85 11.61 -2.52
N ASP A 81 25.12 12.04 -1.28
CA ASP A 81 25.68 11.15 -0.25
C ASP A 81 24.62 10.17 0.27
N GLU A 82 24.81 8.89 -0.03
CA GLU A 82 23.93 7.78 0.37
C GLU A 82 23.77 7.70 1.90
N LEU A 83 24.79 8.13 2.66
CA LEU A 83 24.75 8.18 4.13
C LEU A 83 23.78 9.24 4.68
N LEU A 84 23.30 10.18 3.87
CA LEU A 84 22.27 11.16 4.27
C LEU A 84 20.86 10.56 4.28
N PHE A 85 20.69 9.37 3.71
CA PHE A 85 19.38 8.78 3.42
C PHE A 85 19.27 7.30 3.85
N GLU A 86 20.39 6.68 4.23
CA GLU A 86 20.41 5.33 4.80
C GLU A 86 20.30 5.36 6.33
N ALA A 87 19.31 4.66 6.89
CA ALA A 87 19.17 4.38 8.32
C ALA A 87 19.29 5.65 9.20
N MET A 88 18.52 6.68 8.86
CA MET A 88 18.50 7.95 9.56
C MET A 88 17.84 7.80 10.93
N GLU A 89 18.61 7.96 11.99
CA GLU A 89 18.16 7.82 13.38
C GLU A 89 17.29 8.99 13.80
N VAL A 90 16.10 8.67 14.33
CA VAL A 90 15.17 9.61 14.96
C VAL A 90 15.19 9.35 16.46
N GLU A 91 16.31 9.68 17.10
CA GLU A 91 16.55 9.48 18.55
C GLU A 91 15.98 8.13 19.06
N ASP A 92 15.24 8.15 20.16
CA ASP A 92 14.61 6.97 20.77
C ASP A 92 13.36 6.47 20.01
N ALA A 93 12.99 7.07 18.87
CA ALA A 93 11.80 6.72 18.11
C ALA A 93 12.08 5.65 17.03
N GLY A 94 13.25 5.62 16.41
CA GLY A 94 13.58 4.60 15.41
C GLY A 94 14.40 5.15 14.24
N TYR A 95 14.20 4.57 13.05
CA TYR A 95 14.96 4.90 11.86
C TYR A 95 14.04 5.09 10.66
N PHE A 96 14.46 5.91 9.70
CA PHE A 96 13.87 5.94 8.35
C PHE A 96 14.94 5.79 7.27
N TRP A 97 14.48 5.41 6.08
CA TRP A 97 15.30 5.31 4.88
C TRP A 97 14.61 6.09 3.78
N VAL A 98 15.39 6.73 2.91
CA VAL A 98 14.89 7.28 1.65
C VAL A 98 15.47 6.44 0.53
N ILE A 99 14.62 5.62 -0.08
CA ILE A 99 15.00 4.65 -1.10
C ILE A 99 14.77 5.28 -2.46
N ARG A 100 15.74 5.13 -3.36
CA ARG A 100 15.58 5.46 -4.78
C ARG A 100 15.56 4.18 -5.62
N PRO A 101 14.81 4.14 -6.74
CA PRO A 101 14.92 3.07 -7.71
C PRO A 101 16.38 2.95 -8.20
N PRO A 102 16.90 1.72 -8.38
CA PRO A 102 18.25 1.53 -8.91
C PRO A 102 18.34 2.06 -10.34
N GLU A 103 19.46 2.70 -10.67
CA GLU A 103 19.66 3.25 -12.03
C GLU A 103 19.95 2.13 -13.05
N TYR A 104 20.39 0.97 -12.57
CA TYR A 104 20.66 -0.22 -13.37
C TYR A 104 20.06 -1.47 -12.73
N GLU A 105 19.38 -2.29 -13.54
CA GLU A 105 18.72 -3.56 -13.15
C GLU A 105 19.65 -4.64 -12.57
N MET A 106 20.95 -4.37 -12.41
CA MET A 106 21.94 -5.36 -11.97
C MET A 106 22.21 -5.39 -10.47
N ASP A 107 21.80 -4.36 -9.71
CA ASP A 107 22.13 -4.27 -8.29
C ASP A 107 21.05 -4.86 -7.39
N ARG A 108 21.49 -5.78 -6.51
CA ARG A 108 20.64 -6.56 -5.60
C ARG A 108 20.34 -5.85 -4.28
N PHE A 109 20.78 -4.61 -4.14
CA PHE A 109 20.66 -3.82 -2.92
C PHE A 109 19.84 -2.57 -3.20
N PRO A 110 18.99 -2.15 -2.26
CA PRO A 110 18.29 -0.88 -2.38
C PRO A 110 19.32 0.25 -2.41
N GLU A 111 19.17 1.16 -3.37
CA GLU A 111 19.92 2.41 -3.38
C GLU A 111 19.20 3.45 -2.54
N TYR A 112 19.95 4.32 -1.87
CA TYR A 112 19.37 5.40 -1.08
C TYR A 112 19.59 6.77 -1.72
N GLY A 113 18.62 7.67 -1.57
CA GLY A 113 18.72 9.04 -2.06
C GLY A 113 17.46 9.58 -2.72
N LEU A 114 17.61 10.71 -3.39
CA LEU A 114 16.54 11.45 -4.06
C LEU A 114 16.67 11.34 -5.58
N VAL A 115 15.52 11.28 -6.27
CA VAL A 115 15.46 11.32 -7.73
C VAL A 115 14.83 12.63 -8.17
N PRO A 116 15.49 13.43 -9.01
CA PRO A 116 14.93 14.67 -9.52
C PRO A 116 13.86 14.38 -10.58
N GLU A 117 12.58 14.52 -10.21
CA GLU A 117 11.45 14.32 -11.13
C GLU A 117 11.42 15.32 -12.30
N ASN A 118 12.02 16.50 -12.13
CA ASN A 118 12.14 17.50 -13.19
C ASN A 118 13.15 17.13 -14.29
N CYS A 119 13.97 16.10 -14.08
CA CYS A 119 14.85 15.54 -15.11
C CYS A 119 14.13 14.50 -15.99
N LYS A 120 12.88 14.15 -15.68
CA LYS A 120 12.04 13.26 -16.50
C LYS A 120 11.18 14.05 -17.48
N LEU A 121 10.71 13.37 -18.52
CA LEU A 121 9.77 13.97 -19.48
C LEU A 121 8.41 14.19 -18.81
N ASN A 122 7.94 15.43 -18.76
CA ASN A 122 6.65 15.76 -18.14
C ASN A 122 5.48 15.44 -19.09
N LEU A 123 4.66 14.46 -18.70
CA LEU A 123 3.46 14.01 -19.44
C LEU A 123 2.38 15.09 -19.63
N ASN A 124 2.41 16.20 -18.90
CA ASN A 124 1.45 17.29 -19.07
C ASN A 124 1.90 18.36 -20.08
N THR A 125 3.17 18.35 -20.48
CA THR A 125 3.75 19.38 -21.37
C THR A 125 4.50 18.79 -22.56
N ALA A 126 4.81 17.49 -22.56
CA ALA A 126 5.53 16.83 -23.64
C ALA A 126 4.76 16.94 -24.97
N THR A 127 5.45 17.26 -26.05
CA THR A 127 4.86 17.21 -27.40
C THR A 127 4.79 15.78 -27.92
N VAL A 128 3.98 15.54 -28.95
CA VAL A 128 3.91 14.22 -29.61
C VAL A 128 5.30 13.76 -30.05
N GLU A 129 6.11 14.66 -30.61
CA GLU A 129 7.47 14.34 -31.05
C GLU A 129 8.38 13.95 -29.90
N MET A 130 8.24 14.58 -28.73
CA MET A 130 9.00 14.22 -27.53
C MET A 130 8.59 12.84 -27.00
N LEU A 131 7.28 12.55 -26.98
CA LEU A 131 6.76 11.26 -26.55
C LEU A 131 7.26 10.15 -27.48
N GLN A 132 7.22 10.37 -28.79
CA GLN A 132 7.70 9.41 -29.80
C GLN A 132 9.21 9.15 -29.75
N MET A 133 9.99 9.94 -29.00
CA MET A 133 11.40 9.64 -28.74
C MET A 133 11.62 8.63 -27.60
N LEU A 134 10.58 8.32 -26.82
CA LEU A 134 10.65 7.31 -25.77
C LEU A 134 10.73 5.90 -26.38
N PRO A 135 11.47 4.98 -25.74
CA PRO A 135 11.47 3.58 -26.14
C PRO A 135 10.06 2.99 -26.08
N ASP A 136 9.75 2.10 -27.01
CA ASP A 136 8.48 1.38 -27.11
C ASP A 136 7.21 2.24 -27.24
N MET A 137 7.37 3.55 -27.48
CA MET A 137 6.26 4.47 -27.76
C MET A 137 5.74 4.29 -29.19
N THR A 138 4.44 4.07 -29.34
CA THR A 138 3.77 4.06 -30.65
C THR A 138 3.20 5.44 -30.98
N ALA A 139 2.92 5.71 -32.25
CA ALA A 139 2.31 6.97 -32.66
C ALA A 139 0.89 7.11 -32.11
N GLU A 140 0.16 6.00 -32.05
CA GLU A 140 -1.20 5.90 -31.51
C GLU A 140 -1.23 6.15 -30.01
N LEU A 141 -0.31 5.55 -29.24
CA LEU A 141 -0.21 5.80 -27.80
C LEU A 141 0.17 7.25 -27.52
N ALA A 142 1.14 7.80 -28.25
CA ALA A 142 1.51 9.21 -28.11
C ALA A 142 0.33 10.13 -28.39
N ALA A 143 -0.47 9.86 -29.43
CA ALA A 143 -1.68 10.63 -29.73
C ALA A 143 -2.74 10.49 -28.62
N SER A 144 -3.01 9.27 -28.16
CA SER A 144 -3.96 9.02 -27.07
C SER A 144 -3.54 9.68 -25.74
N ILE A 145 -2.25 9.84 -25.47
CA ILE A 145 -1.77 10.59 -24.29
C ILE A 145 -2.08 12.09 -24.41
N ILE A 146 -2.06 12.65 -25.62
CA ILE A 146 -2.40 14.06 -25.85
C ILE A 146 -3.90 14.27 -25.70
N ASP A 147 -4.72 13.51 -26.41
CA ASP A 147 -6.19 13.55 -26.32
C ASP A 147 -6.67 13.27 -24.87
N TRP A 148 -5.93 12.49 -24.09
CA TRP A 148 -6.30 12.26 -22.69
C TRP A 148 -6.28 13.52 -21.82
N ARG A 149 -5.37 14.46 -22.12
CA ARG A 149 -5.01 15.58 -21.23
C ARG A 149 -5.39 16.96 -21.75
N ASP A 150 -5.71 17.10 -23.03
CA ASP A 150 -6.20 18.36 -23.59
C ASP A 150 -7.67 18.60 -23.20
N GLU A 151 -8.18 19.80 -23.42
CA GLU A 151 -9.48 20.22 -22.86
C GLU A 151 -10.65 20.00 -23.82
N ASP A 152 -10.39 19.58 -25.06
CA ASP A 152 -11.41 19.41 -26.08
C ASP A 152 -11.85 17.95 -26.22
N ASP A 153 -12.64 17.63 -27.25
CA ASP A 153 -13.12 16.28 -27.54
C ASP A 153 -12.72 15.90 -28.99
N GLU A 154 -11.71 16.57 -29.56
CA GLU A 154 -11.25 16.33 -30.93
C GLU A 154 -10.26 15.15 -30.98
N ILE A 155 -10.72 14.02 -31.54
CA ILE A 155 -9.86 12.84 -31.69
C ILE A 155 -8.72 13.11 -32.68
N THR A 156 -7.48 13.06 -32.21
CA THR A 156 -6.27 13.14 -33.04
C THR A 156 -6.10 11.85 -33.88
N GLU A 157 -5.34 11.91 -34.97
CA GLU A 157 -5.04 10.72 -35.79
C GLU A 157 -4.40 9.61 -34.93
N GLY A 158 -5.11 8.49 -34.76
CA GLY A 158 -4.68 7.35 -33.94
C GLY A 158 -4.99 7.48 -32.44
N GLY A 159 -5.43 8.66 -32.00
CA GLY A 159 -5.78 9.00 -30.63
C GLY A 159 -7.13 8.45 -30.18
N ALA A 160 -7.59 8.90 -29.00
CA ALA A 160 -8.85 8.45 -28.42
C ALA A 160 -9.41 9.42 -27.39
N GLU A 161 -10.71 9.66 -27.54
CA GLU A 161 -11.52 10.50 -26.66
C GLU A 161 -12.61 9.72 -25.94
N SER A 162 -13.47 10.44 -25.22
CA SER A 162 -14.63 9.88 -24.52
C SER A 162 -15.46 8.91 -25.36
N GLU A 163 -15.60 9.14 -26.68
CA GLU A 163 -16.31 8.22 -27.59
C GLU A 163 -15.70 6.80 -27.61
N TYR A 164 -14.37 6.69 -27.49
CA TYR A 164 -13.67 5.41 -27.42
C TYR A 164 -13.85 4.77 -26.03
N TYR A 165 -13.54 5.51 -24.96
CA TYR A 165 -13.53 4.97 -23.59
C TYR A 165 -14.92 4.57 -23.09
N LEU A 166 -16.00 5.17 -23.61
CA LEU A 166 -17.37 4.79 -23.29
C LEU A 166 -17.81 3.45 -23.92
N LEU A 167 -17.07 2.96 -24.92
CA LEU A 167 -17.34 1.68 -25.58
C LEU A 167 -16.60 0.50 -24.93
N GLU A 168 -15.70 0.78 -23.97
CA GLU A 168 -14.96 -0.24 -23.24
C GLU A 168 -15.87 -1.12 -22.37
N SER A 169 -15.35 -2.29 -21.99
CA SER A 169 -16.09 -3.25 -21.15
C SER A 169 -16.52 -2.68 -19.79
N SER A 170 -15.72 -1.75 -19.25
CA SER A 170 -16.04 -0.91 -18.11
C SER A 170 -15.98 0.55 -18.58
N PRO A 171 -17.10 1.15 -19.01
CA PRO A 171 -17.11 2.49 -19.58
C PRO A 171 -16.65 3.60 -18.61
N TYR A 172 -15.87 4.54 -19.12
CA TYR A 172 -15.52 5.80 -18.45
C TYR A 172 -15.37 6.91 -19.50
N ALA A 173 -15.36 8.16 -19.04
CA ALA A 173 -15.08 9.31 -19.90
C ALA A 173 -13.58 9.56 -19.98
N CYS A 174 -13.14 10.15 -21.09
CA CYS A 174 -11.81 10.74 -21.16
C CYS A 174 -11.71 11.85 -20.09
N LYS A 175 -10.50 12.08 -19.58
CA LYS A 175 -10.31 12.99 -18.44
C LYS A 175 -10.37 14.45 -18.89
N ASN A 176 -9.84 14.74 -20.07
CA ASN A 176 -9.71 16.05 -20.70
C ASN A 176 -9.10 17.09 -19.75
N MET A 177 -8.13 16.63 -18.95
CA MET A 177 -7.41 17.44 -17.96
C MET A 177 -6.02 16.84 -17.73
N PRO A 178 -5.07 17.65 -17.21
CA PRO A 178 -3.75 17.16 -16.84
C PRO A 178 -3.76 15.90 -15.98
N PHE A 179 -2.77 15.04 -16.20
CA PHE A 179 -2.43 13.90 -15.34
C PHE A 179 -2.12 14.40 -13.91
N GLU A 180 -2.77 13.81 -12.90
CA GLU A 180 -2.43 14.00 -11.49
C GLU A 180 -1.39 12.96 -11.04
N ARG A 181 -1.40 11.80 -11.71
CA ARG A 181 -0.55 10.63 -11.44
C ARG A 181 -0.11 10.00 -12.76
N VAL A 182 1.09 9.45 -12.80
CA VAL A 182 1.63 8.78 -14.01
C VAL A 182 0.83 7.49 -14.29
N GLU A 183 0.33 6.85 -13.25
CA GLU A 183 -0.46 5.62 -13.29
C GLU A 183 -1.80 5.75 -14.02
N GLU A 184 -2.30 6.98 -14.20
CA GLU A 184 -3.47 7.24 -15.06
C GLU A 184 -3.21 6.84 -16.52
N LEU A 185 -1.95 6.70 -16.94
CA LEU A 185 -1.62 6.12 -18.25
C LEU A 185 -2.29 4.76 -18.45
N LEU A 186 -2.53 3.96 -17.41
CA LEU A 186 -3.23 2.66 -17.54
C LEU A 186 -4.69 2.77 -17.98
N LEU A 187 -5.25 3.98 -17.99
CA LEU A 187 -6.59 4.28 -18.52
C LEU A 187 -6.54 4.79 -19.96
N VAL A 188 -5.35 5.10 -20.48
CA VAL A 188 -5.17 5.61 -21.84
C VAL A 188 -5.16 4.45 -22.82
N LYS A 189 -5.81 4.64 -23.98
CA LYS A 189 -5.81 3.65 -25.06
C LYS A 189 -4.37 3.26 -25.43
N ASP A 190 -4.16 1.96 -25.67
CA ASP A 190 -2.88 1.33 -26.04
C ASP A 190 -1.76 1.43 -24.99
N ALA A 191 -2.01 2.04 -23.83
CA ALA A 191 -1.07 2.01 -22.71
C ALA A 191 -1.14 0.67 -21.98
N THR A 192 0.03 0.12 -21.66
CA THR A 192 0.14 -1.17 -20.98
C THR A 192 0.97 -1.04 -19.70
N SER A 193 0.78 -2.00 -18.79
CA SER A 193 1.60 -2.11 -17.59
C SER A 193 3.09 -2.23 -17.92
N ASP A 194 3.42 -2.90 -19.03
CA ASP A 194 4.80 -3.09 -19.47
C ASP A 194 5.40 -1.76 -19.97
N VAL A 195 4.62 -0.92 -20.66
CA VAL A 195 5.05 0.42 -21.07
C VAL A 195 5.27 1.35 -19.87
N LEU A 196 4.45 1.23 -18.83
CA LEU A 196 4.52 2.09 -17.65
C LEU A 196 5.62 1.67 -16.67
N TYR A 197 5.72 0.37 -16.35
CA TYR A 197 6.59 -0.15 -15.29
C TYR A 197 7.79 -0.94 -15.81
N GLY A 198 7.82 -1.29 -17.10
CA GLY A 198 8.86 -2.17 -17.64
C GLY A 198 8.82 -3.57 -17.01
N GLU A 199 9.99 -4.18 -16.85
CA GLU A 199 10.12 -5.52 -16.25
C GLU A 199 9.81 -5.52 -14.75
N ASP A 200 10.02 -4.41 -14.03
CA ASP A 200 9.77 -4.30 -12.58
C ASP A 200 8.33 -3.83 -12.28
N THR A 201 7.36 -4.71 -12.54
CA THR A 201 5.93 -4.38 -12.35
C THR A 201 5.53 -4.15 -10.89
N ASN A 202 6.35 -4.57 -9.90
CA ASN A 202 6.03 -4.43 -8.48
C ASN A 202 6.81 -3.29 -7.80
N LEU A 203 7.67 -2.59 -8.55
CA LEU A 203 8.46 -1.43 -8.13
C LEU A 203 9.31 -1.70 -6.88
N ASN A 204 9.77 -2.94 -6.71
CA ASN A 204 10.57 -3.32 -5.56
C ASN A 204 12.08 -3.31 -5.84
N GLY A 205 12.48 -2.97 -7.07
CA GLY A 205 13.88 -2.95 -7.50
C GLY A 205 14.51 -4.34 -7.61
N MET A 206 13.72 -5.41 -7.64
CA MET A 206 14.17 -6.80 -7.73
C MET A 206 13.40 -7.57 -8.82
N LEU A 207 14.14 -8.02 -9.85
CA LEU A 207 13.68 -8.91 -10.92
C LEU A 207 13.94 -10.40 -10.60
#